data_AF-A0A402CSV1-F1
#
_entry.id   AF-A0A402CSV1-F1
#
_cell.length_a   1.000
_cell.length_b   1.000
_cell.length_c   1.000
_cell.angle_alpha   90.00
_cell.angle_beta   90.00
_cell.angle_gamma   90.00
#
_symmetry.space_group_name_H-M   'P 1'
#
loop_
_entity.id
_entity.type
_entity.pdbx_description
1 polymer ?
#
loop_
_entity_poly.entity_id
_entity_poly.type
_entity_poly.pdbx_seq_one_letter_code
_entity_poly.pdbx_strand_id
1 'polypeptide(L)'
;MALWGTTRVDYENFDNDSGSSDEEYSAFVEWLSELTAMDLREAKGDPEKQKQALCRYYKRGERANLTIGELIDFLGVSSPSIIDMADYTEEEGDDLMQISDALTQDEIAQIVLPVISQS
;
A
#
# COMPACT_ATOMS: atom_id res chain seq x y z
N MET A 1 -0.44 -10.95 -32.99
CA MET A 1 -1.84 -10.48 -32.86
C MET A 1 -2.38 -10.98 -31.53
N ALA A 2 -2.42 -10.09 -30.53
CA ALA A 2 -3.32 -10.14 -29.39
C ALA A 2 -3.56 -8.69 -29.01
N LEU A 3 -4.72 -8.17 -29.41
CA LEU A 3 -5.24 -6.87 -29.00
C LEU A 3 -5.95 -7.10 -27.67
N TRP A 4 -5.28 -6.78 -26.56
CA TRP A 4 -5.95 -6.54 -25.29
C TRP A 4 -5.64 -5.09 -24.98
N GLY A 5 -6.65 -4.24 -25.16
CA GLY A 5 -6.58 -2.85 -24.76
C GLY A 5 -6.28 -2.82 -23.27
N THR A 6 -5.04 -2.45 -22.93
CA THR A 6 -4.69 -2.03 -21.58
C THR A 6 -5.50 -0.76 -21.33
N THR A 7 -6.74 -0.90 -20.86
CA THR A 7 -7.33 0.13 -20.04
C THR A 7 -6.39 0.21 -18.84
N ARG A 8 -5.39 1.07 -18.97
CA ARG A 8 -4.38 1.33 -17.96
C ARG A 8 -5.17 1.93 -16.81
N VAL A 9 -5.61 1.08 -15.89
CA VAL A 9 -6.28 1.53 -14.69
C VAL A 9 -5.22 2.35 -13.97
N ASP A 10 -5.42 3.66 -13.93
CA ASP A 10 -4.61 4.55 -13.12
C ASP A 10 -5.01 4.26 -11.66
N TYR A 11 -4.49 3.15 -11.11
CA TYR A 11 -4.79 2.70 -9.75
C TYR A 11 -4.45 3.78 -8.70
N GLU A 12 -3.61 4.76 -9.04
CA GLU A 12 -3.36 5.95 -8.22
C GLU A 12 -4.60 6.85 -8.01
N ASN A 13 -5.63 6.72 -8.86
CA ASN A 13 -6.91 7.44 -8.80
C ASN A 13 -8.10 6.49 -8.61
N PHE A 14 -7.87 5.23 -8.21
CA PHE A 14 -8.95 4.30 -7.92
C PHE A 14 -9.84 4.85 -6.80
N ASP A 15 -11.16 4.72 -6.93
CA ASP A 15 -12.15 5.14 -5.94
C ASP A 15 -13.15 4.00 -5.70
N ASN A 16 -13.11 3.40 -4.51
CA ASN A 16 -13.98 2.29 -4.14
C ASN A 16 -15.48 2.70 -4.07
N ASP A 17 -15.78 3.97 -3.81
CA ASP A 17 -17.16 4.47 -3.67
C ASP A 17 -17.86 4.69 -5.03
N SER A 18 -17.09 4.68 -6.13
CA SER A 18 -17.58 5.02 -7.48
C SER A 18 -18.33 3.90 -8.21
N GLY A 19 -18.69 2.81 -7.51
CA GLY A 19 -19.35 1.64 -8.09
C GLY A 19 -18.37 0.66 -8.74
N SER A 20 -17.12 0.65 -8.26
CA SER A 20 -16.08 -0.30 -8.64
C SER A 20 -16.57 -1.74 -8.45
N SER A 21 -16.26 -2.60 -9.41
CA SER A 21 -16.54 -4.03 -9.30
C SER A 21 -15.58 -4.70 -8.31
N ASP A 22 -15.99 -5.85 -7.76
CA ASP A 22 -15.14 -6.67 -6.88
C ASP A 22 -13.79 -7.03 -7.55
N GLU A 23 -13.77 -7.17 -8.87
CA GLU A 23 -12.56 -7.45 -9.67
C GLU A 23 -11.61 -6.24 -9.71
N GLU A 24 -12.15 -5.02 -9.85
CA GLU A 24 -11.36 -3.78 -9.83
C GLU A 24 -10.81 -3.47 -8.42
N TYR A 25 -11.61 -3.70 -7.38
CA TYR A 25 -11.17 -3.61 -5.99
C TYR A 25 -10.03 -4.60 -5.72
N SER A 26 -10.19 -5.86 -6.11
CA SER A 26 -9.18 -6.89 -5.90
C SER A 26 -7.87 -6.55 -6.62
N ALA A 27 -7.96 -6.06 -7.87
CA ALA A 27 -6.79 -5.64 -8.63
C ALA A 27 -6.10 -4.41 -8.02
N PHE A 28 -6.85 -3.46 -7.46
CA PHE A 28 -6.28 -2.32 -6.74
C PHE A 28 -5.56 -2.76 -5.46
N VAL A 29 -6.18 -3.64 -4.67
CA VAL A 29 -5.57 -4.17 -3.44
C VAL A 29 -4.29 -4.94 -3.75
N GLU A 30 -4.30 -5.78 -4.79
CA GLU A 30 -3.10 -6.50 -5.24
C GLU A 30 -1.99 -5.53 -5.63
N TRP A 31 -2.29 -4.52 -6.48
CA TRP A 31 -1.33 -3.48 -6.86
C TRP A 31 -0.79 -2.70 -5.65
N LEU A 32 -1.67 -2.31 -4.73
CA LEU A 32 -1.29 -1.55 -3.53
C LEU A 32 -0.37 -2.38 -2.63
N SER A 33 -0.68 -3.66 -2.44
CA SER A 33 0.11 -4.60 -1.64
C SER A 33 1.48 -4.86 -2.26
N GLU A 34 1.55 -5.10 -3.57
CA GLU A 34 2.82 -5.30 -4.28
C GLU A 34 3.72 -4.05 -4.20
N LEU A 35 3.16 -2.87 -4.49
CA LEU A 35 3.91 -1.62 -4.45
C LEU A 35 4.43 -1.33 -3.04
N THR A 36 3.62 -1.57 -2.02
CA THR A 36 4.00 -1.33 -0.63
C THR A 36 5.04 -2.34 -0.15
N ALA A 37 4.92 -3.61 -0.53
CA ALA A 37 5.91 -4.63 -0.23
C ALA A 37 7.27 -4.30 -0.87
N MET A 38 7.29 -3.78 -2.09
CA MET A 38 8.51 -3.30 -2.75
C MET A 38 9.14 -2.13 -1.97
N ASP A 39 8.34 -1.09 -1.65
CA ASP A 39 8.79 0.08 -0.88
C ASP A 39 9.38 -0.34 0.49
N LEU A 40 8.73 -1.28 1.18
CA LEU A 40 9.17 -1.79 2.47
C LEU A 40 10.44 -2.63 2.36
N ARG A 41 10.55 -3.47 1.34
CA ARG A 41 11.75 -4.25 1.08
C ARG A 41 12.96 -3.35 0.82
N GLU A 42 12.78 -2.26 0.08
CA GLU A 42 13.83 -1.24 -0.13
C GLU A 42 14.16 -0.44 1.15
N ALA A 43 13.17 -0.26 2.02
CA ALA A 43 13.30 0.43 3.29
C ALA A 43 13.84 -0.45 4.44
N LYS A 44 14.04 -1.75 4.20
CA LYS A 44 14.38 -2.73 5.23
C LYS A 44 15.63 -2.31 6.03
N GLY A 45 15.51 -2.28 7.35
CA GLY A 45 16.58 -1.85 8.27
C GLY A 45 16.73 -0.34 8.44
N ASP A 46 15.85 0.47 7.85
CA ASP A 46 15.83 1.93 7.97
C ASP A 46 14.44 2.41 8.45
N PRO A 47 14.25 2.61 9.77
CA PRO A 47 12.94 2.94 10.35
C PRO A 47 12.29 4.20 9.76
N GLU A 48 13.09 5.20 9.38
CA GLU A 48 12.56 6.42 8.74
C GLU A 48 12.04 6.15 7.33
N LYS A 49 12.71 5.29 6.56
CA LYS A 49 12.21 4.88 5.24
C LYS A 49 10.99 3.96 5.36
N GLN A 50 10.96 3.08 6.35
CA GLN A 50 9.80 2.21 6.62
C GLN A 50 8.58 3.06 6.96
N LYS A 51 8.75 4.05 7.82
CA LYS A 51 7.73 5.05 8.14
C LYS A 51 7.23 5.77 6.90
N GLN A 52 8.13 6.24 6.02
CA GLN A 52 7.73 6.89 4.77
C GLN A 52 6.95 5.95 3.83
N ALA A 53 7.37 4.68 3.72
CA ALA A 53 6.66 3.67 2.94
C ALA A 53 5.24 3.43 3.48
N LEU A 54 5.09 3.28 4.80
CA LEU A 54 3.79 3.14 5.46
C LEU A 54 2.90 4.38 5.27
N CYS A 55 3.43 5.60 5.43
CA CYS A 55 2.65 6.80 5.19
C CYS A 55 2.18 6.90 3.72
N ARG A 56 3.02 6.48 2.76
CA ARG A 56 2.65 6.40 1.34
C ARG A 56 1.55 5.37 1.10
N TYR A 57 1.61 4.23 1.77
CA TYR A 57 0.59 3.19 1.74
C TYR A 57 -0.76 3.69 2.26
N TYR A 58 -0.78 4.25 3.48
CA TYR A 58 -1.99 4.80 4.08
C TYR A 58 -2.61 5.92 3.23
N LYS A 59 -1.79 6.79 2.66
CA LYS A 59 -2.25 7.88 1.79
C LYS A 59 -2.88 7.39 0.49
N ARG A 60 -2.39 6.28 -0.08
CA ARG A 60 -2.99 5.66 -1.26
C ARG A 60 -4.31 4.97 -0.92
N GLY A 61 -4.37 4.28 0.22
CA GLY A 61 -5.60 3.71 0.74
C GLY A 61 -6.69 4.76 1.02
N GLU A 62 -6.31 5.88 1.66
CA GLU A 62 -7.22 7.00 1.92
C GLU A 62 -7.80 7.57 0.62
N ARG A 63 -6.97 7.76 -0.41
CA ARG A 63 -7.43 8.22 -1.74
C ARG A 63 -8.42 7.26 -2.40
N ALA A 64 -8.28 5.97 -2.11
CA ALA A 64 -9.14 4.91 -2.60
C ALA A 64 -10.38 4.66 -1.72
N ASN A 65 -10.62 5.49 -0.70
CA ASN A 65 -11.70 5.33 0.27
C ASN A 65 -11.62 3.98 1.04
N LEU A 66 -10.41 3.44 1.24
CA LEU A 66 -10.20 2.32 2.16
C LEU A 66 -10.14 2.80 3.60
N THR A 67 -10.69 1.99 4.50
CA THR A 67 -10.60 2.26 5.94
C THR A 67 -9.22 1.88 6.49
N ILE A 68 -8.82 2.52 7.59
CA ILE A 68 -7.58 2.17 8.31
C ILE A 68 -7.60 0.70 8.74
N GLY A 69 -8.76 0.16 9.12
CA GLY A 69 -8.91 -1.25 9.49
C GLY A 69 -8.55 -2.19 8.34
N GLU A 70 -9.11 -1.95 7.15
CA GLU A 70 -8.77 -2.73 5.95
C GLU A 70 -7.27 -2.64 5.61
N LEU A 71 -6.69 -1.45 5.75
CA LEU A 71 -5.27 -1.25 5.48
C LEU A 71 -4.37 -1.99 6.47
N ILE A 72 -4.73 -2.03 7.75
CA ILE A 72 -4.02 -2.83 8.76
C ILE A 72 -4.20 -4.32 8.47
N ASP A 73 -5.40 -4.73 8.05
CA ASP A 73 -5.68 -6.12 7.72
C ASP A 73 -4.81 -6.60 6.55
N PHE A 74 -4.66 -5.81 5.48
CA PHE A 74 -3.75 -6.17 4.38
C PHE A 74 -2.27 -6.10 4.79
N LEU A 75 -1.91 -5.19 5.69
CA LEU A 75 -0.53 -5.00 6.13
C LEU A 75 0.04 -6.23 6.86
N GLY A 76 -0.72 -6.80 7.80
CA GLY A 76 -0.21 -7.86 8.69
C GLY A 76 -1.18 -8.95 9.13
N VAL A 77 -2.47 -8.89 8.76
CA VAL A 77 -3.48 -9.91 9.18
C VAL A 77 -3.81 -10.88 8.05
N SER A 78 -3.87 -10.38 6.82
CA SER A 78 -4.18 -11.15 5.62
C SER A 78 -3.06 -12.12 5.27
N SER A 79 -3.35 -13.15 4.46
CA SER A 79 -2.33 -14.09 3.99
C SER A 79 -2.44 -14.28 2.47
N PRO A 80 -1.40 -13.95 1.69
CA PRO A 80 -0.15 -13.30 2.13
C PRO A 80 -0.38 -11.86 2.62
N SER A 81 0.30 -11.45 3.69
CA SER A 81 0.32 -10.05 4.14
C SER A 81 1.38 -9.25 3.38
N ILE A 82 1.30 -7.92 3.42
CA ILE A 82 2.34 -7.06 2.84
C ILE A 82 3.69 -7.30 3.53
N ILE A 83 3.70 -7.56 4.85
CA ILE A 83 4.91 -7.91 5.61
C ILE A 83 5.54 -9.20 5.07
N ASP A 84 4.73 -10.24 4.82
CA ASP A 84 5.19 -11.49 4.23
C ASP A 84 5.74 -11.26 2.81
N MET A 85 5.02 -10.47 2.00
CA MET A 85 5.45 -10.13 0.65
C MET A 85 6.75 -9.33 0.64
N ALA A 86 6.99 -8.49 1.64
CA ALA A 86 8.21 -7.71 1.79
C ALA A 86 9.42 -8.55 2.26
N ASP A 87 9.23 -9.83 2.58
CA ASP A 87 10.25 -10.75 3.11
C ASP A 87 10.81 -10.30 4.47
N TYR A 88 9.93 -9.79 5.34
CA TYR A 88 10.26 -9.45 6.72
C TYR A 88 10.23 -10.72 7.59
N THR A 89 11.12 -10.81 8.57
CA THR A 89 10.99 -11.81 9.63
C THR A 89 9.84 -11.44 10.58
N GLU A 90 9.40 -12.38 11.42
CA GLU A 90 8.38 -12.09 12.45
C GLU A 90 8.80 -10.90 13.35
N GLU A 91 10.06 -10.86 13.80
CA GLU A 91 10.59 -9.76 14.63
C GLU A 91 10.60 -8.42 13.87
N GLU A 92 11.05 -8.40 12.62
CA GLU A 92 11.04 -7.19 11.80
C GLU A 92 9.61 -6.73 11.49
N GLY A 93 8.68 -7.68 11.33
CA GLY A 93 7.26 -7.42 11.11
C GLY A 93 6.61 -6.78 12.33
N ASP A 94 6.89 -7.28 13.52
CA ASP A 94 6.41 -6.70 14.79
C ASP A 94 6.92 -5.27 14.99
N ASP A 95 8.19 -5.01 14.66
CA ASP A 95 8.76 -3.66 14.69
C ASP A 95 8.06 -2.74 13.68
N LEU A 96 7.78 -3.24 12.47
CA LEU A 96 7.06 -2.47 11.45
C LEU A 96 5.63 -2.15 11.88
N MET A 97 4.94 -3.09 12.53
CA MET A 97 3.60 -2.89 13.06
C MET A 97 3.59 -1.84 14.19
N GLN A 98 4.63 -1.80 15.04
CA GLN A 98 4.79 -0.74 16.03
C GLN A 98 5.00 0.63 15.39
N ILE A 99 5.82 0.71 14.33
CA ILE A 99 5.99 1.96 13.56
C ILE A 99 4.65 2.39 12.98
N SER A 100 3.89 1.45 12.42
CA SER A 100 2.57 1.70 11.85
C SER A 100 1.57 2.21 12.88
N ASP A 101 1.52 1.63 14.07
CA ASP A 101 0.62 2.06 15.16
C ASP A 101 0.98 3.46 15.70
N ALA A 102 2.26 3.82 15.64
CA ALA A 102 2.74 5.14 16.05
C ALA A 102 2.46 6.25 15.02
N LEU A 103 2.01 5.92 13.80
CA LEU A 103 1.74 6.91 12.76
C LEU A 103 0.52 7.76 13.08
N THR A 104 0.69 9.07 12.97
CA THR A 104 -0.39 10.03 13.12
C THR A 104 -0.96 10.47 11.76
N GLN A 105 -2.23 10.89 11.75
CA GLN A 105 -2.87 11.42 10.54
C GLN A 105 -2.12 12.64 9.98
N ASP A 106 -1.51 13.47 10.84
CA ASP A 106 -0.72 14.63 10.43
C ASP A 106 0.54 14.23 9.65
N GLU A 107 1.18 13.11 10.00
CA GLU A 107 2.37 12.61 9.31
C GLU A 107 2.00 12.04 7.94
N ILE A 108 0.86 11.36 7.83
CA ILE A 108 0.33 10.85 6.57
C ILE A 108 -0.06 12.01 5.64
N ALA A 109 -0.70 13.05 6.19
CA ALA A 109 -1.12 14.23 5.43
C ALA A 109 0.07 14.96 4.77
N GLN A 110 1.21 15.03 5.46
CA GLN A 110 2.42 15.72 4.99
C GLN A 110 3.17 15.01 3.85
N ILE A 111 2.89 13.71 3.61
CA ILE A 111 3.55 12.99 2.52
C ILE A 111 3.10 13.49 1.15
N VAL A 112 4.05 13.81 0.28
CA VAL A 112 3.75 14.00 -1.14
C VAL A 112 4.00 12.67 -1.83
N LEU A 113 2.93 12.04 -2.36
CA LEU A 113 3.09 10.83 -3.16
C LEU A 113 3.96 11.16 -4.38
N PRO A 114 5.06 10.42 -4.63
CA PRO A 114 5.82 10.62 -5.85
C PRO A 114 4.91 10.28 -7.03
N VAL A 115 4.82 11.17 -8.01
CA VAL A 115 4.19 10.85 -9.30
C VAL A 115 5.08 9.79 -9.93
N ILE A 116 4.61 8.55 -9.96
CA ILE A 116 5.32 7.46 -10.63
C ILE A 116 5.21 7.73 -12.14
N SER A 117 6.08 8.58 -12.66
CA SER A 117 6.22 8.81 -14.11
C SER A 117 6.79 7.54 -14.73
N GLN A 118 5.90 6.62 -15.11
CA GLN A 118 6.20 5.45 -15.93
C GLN A 118 6.91 5.92 -17.21
N SER A 119 8.22 5.65 -17.31
CA SER A 119 9.01 5.82 -18.54
C SER A 119 8.84 4.62 -19.47
#